data_AF-A0ABD6EUW0-F1
#
_entry.id   AF-A0ABD6EUW0-F1
#
_cell.length_a   1.000
_cell.length_b   1.000
_cell.length_c   1.000
_cell.angle_alpha   90.00
_cell.angle_beta   90.00
_cell.angle_gamma   90.00
#
_symmetry.space_group_name_H-M   'P 1'
#
loop_
_entity.id
_entity.type
_entity.pdbx_description
1 polymer ?
#
loop_
_entity_poly.entity_id
_entity_poly.type
_entity_poly.pdbx_seq_one_letter_code
_entity_poly.pdbx_strand_id
1 'polypeptide(L)'
;MTFDEALQTIAESDTNNDRPVLTSEPIALPSPSQQQMISTATISNLNIHFATDEKLAYNTKKRIENQVRITLSSILPRFSAKTLVDVVVNDLSVDVVRSLSGHIERSMTVDELGSVFDSHSEQFNKYKTDLKSVFKTMSAIYKKANSVIFLYSRYGSGFARMIS
;
A
#
# COMPACT_ATOMS: atom_id res chain seq x y z
N MET A 1 -34.86 39.34 17.07
CA MET A 1 -35.23 38.88 18.43
C MET A 1 -35.38 37.36 18.36
N THR A 2 -34.76 36.69 19.31
CA THR A 2 -34.39 35.27 19.40
C THR A 2 -35.58 34.32 19.65
N PHE A 3 -35.50 33.10 19.14
CA PHE A 3 -36.60 32.12 19.02
C PHE A 3 -36.29 30.86 19.86
N ASP A 4 -36.12 31.06 21.17
CA ASP A 4 -35.72 30.02 22.15
C ASP A 4 -36.91 29.51 23.00
N GLU A 5 -38.13 29.51 22.45
CA GLU A 5 -39.32 29.22 23.28
C GLU A 5 -40.45 28.51 22.49
N ALA A 6 -40.23 27.23 22.16
CA ALA A 6 -41.31 26.35 21.70
C ALA A 6 -41.06 24.88 22.12
N LEU A 7 -40.78 24.67 23.40
CA LEU A 7 -41.12 23.42 24.06
C LEU A 7 -42.57 23.52 24.52
N GLN A 8 -43.30 22.41 24.37
CA GLN A 8 -44.31 21.95 25.33
C GLN A 8 -45.77 22.38 25.16
N THR A 9 -46.50 21.68 24.28
CA THR A 9 -47.89 21.21 24.48
C THR A 9 -48.04 20.09 23.43
N ILE A 10 -48.47 18.85 23.70
CA ILE A 10 -49.74 18.45 24.28
C ILE A 10 -49.53 17.10 24.98
N ALA A 11 -49.70 17.11 26.30
CA ALA A 11 -50.07 15.95 27.09
C ALA A 11 -51.61 15.84 27.10
N GLU A 12 -52.07 14.70 27.62
CA GLU A 12 -53.44 14.29 28.00
C GLU A 12 -54.02 13.20 27.08
N SER A 13 -54.57 12.08 27.54
CA SER A 13 -54.70 11.43 28.85
C SER A 13 -55.35 10.06 28.53
N ASP A 14 -54.96 8.96 29.19
CA ASP A 14 -55.97 8.15 29.88
C ASP A 14 -55.39 7.09 30.82
N THR A 15 -56.19 6.85 31.86
CA THR A 15 -55.85 6.33 33.18
C THR A 15 -56.12 4.82 33.26
N ASN A 16 -55.33 4.07 34.04
CA ASN A 16 -55.71 2.95 34.96
C ASN A 16 -54.51 1.98 35.11
N ASN A 17 -53.77 2.01 36.23
CA ASN A 17 -54.01 1.39 37.55
C ASN A 17 -53.39 -0.02 37.67
N ASP A 18 -52.77 -0.26 38.82
CA ASP A 18 -52.14 -1.50 39.33
C ASP A 18 -50.63 -1.78 39.04
N ARG A 19 -49.84 -1.54 40.09
CA ARG A 19 -48.56 -2.18 40.45
C ARG A 19 -48.84 -2.97 41.76
N PRO A 20 -48.07 -4.00 42.20
CA PRO A 20 -46.62 -4.15 41.96
C PRO A 20 -46.08 -5.61 41.85
N VAL A 21 -44.74 -5.71 41.72
CA VAL A 21 -43.82 -6.74 42.29
C VAL A 21 -43.14 -7.77 41.32
N LEU A 22 -41.80 -7.81 41.43
CA LEU A 22 -40.78 -8.82 40.98
C LEU A 22 -40.52 -8.89 39.46
N THR A 23 -39.29 -8.81 38.92
CA THR A 23 -37.99 -9.33 39.36
C THR A 23 -36.86 -8.51 38.71
N SER A 24 -35.77 -8.27 39.45
CA SER A 24 -34.55 -7.65 38.96
C SER A 24 -33.72 -8.64 38.10
N GLU A 25 -33.78 -8.53 36.78
CA GLU A 25 -32.75 -9.09 35.90
C GLU A 25 -31.65 -8.03 35.68
N PRO A 26 -30.37 -8.34 35.93
CA PRO A 26 -29.29 -7.45 35.53
C PRO A 26 -29.16 -7.47 34.01
N ILE A 27 -29.48 -6.35 33.37
CA ILE A 27 -29.19 -6.10 31.95
C ILE A 27 -27.68 -6.17 31.80
N ALA A 28 -27.17 -7.28 31.25
CA ALA A 28 -25.79 -7.41 30.85
C ALA A 28 -25.52 -6.38 29.74
N LEU A 29 -24.84 -5.29 30.09
CA LEU A 29 -24.24 -4.37 29.13
C LEU A 29 -23.34 -5.16 28.18
N PRO A 30 -23.56 -5.13 26.86
CA PRO A 30 -22.58 -5.69 25.93
C PRO A 30 -21.28 -4.91 26.12
N SER A 31 -20.24 -5.61 26.56
CA SER A 31 -18.89 -5.05 26.62
C SER A 31 -18.54 -4.49 25.24
N PRO A 32 -17.90 -3.31 25.14
CA PRO A 32 -17.40 -2.83 23.86
C PRO A 32 -16.33 -3.83 23.42
N SER A 33 -16.73 -4.73 22.52
CA SER A 33 -15.82 -5.58 21.77
C SER A 33 -14.73 -4.66 21.24
N GLN A 34 -13.51 -4.85 21.71
CA GLN A 34 -12.32 -4.21 21.17
C GLN A 34 -12.30 -4.53 19.68
N GLN A 35 -12.83 -3.61 18.86
CA GLN A 35 -12.57 -3.59 17.44
C GLN A 35 -11.05 -3.40 17.35
N GLN A 36 -10.32 -4.49 17.17
CA GLN A 36 -8.93 -4.41 16.76
C GLN A 36 -8.95 -3.65 15.44
N MET A 37 -8.64 -2.36 15.49
CA MET A 37 -8.45 -1.56 14.29
C MET A 37 -7.31 -2.24 13.54
N ILE A 38 -7.64 -2.83 12.39
CA ILE A 38 -6.64 -3.41 11.50
C ILE A 38 -5.87 -2.22 10.93
N SER A 39 -4.72 -1.92 11.53
CA SER A 39 -3.84 -0.85 11.04
C SER A 39 -3.34 -1.21 9.65
N THR A 40 -3.53 -0.30 8.70
CA THR A 40 -3.11 -0.45 7.30
C THR A 40 -1.79 0.27 7.03
N ALA A 41 -1.10 -0.11 5.95
CA ALA A 41 0.14 0.54 5.56
C ALA A 41 -0.09 2.00 5.13
N THR A 42 0.87 2.84 5.45
CA THR A 42 0.87 4.28 5.13
C THR A 42 2.10 4.64 4.30
N ILE A 43 2.24 5.92 3.93
CA ILE A 43 3.42 6.42 3.21
C ILE A 43 4.73 6.12 3.98
N SER A 44 4.69 6.00 5.30
CA SER A 44 5.85 5.65 6.12
C SER A 44 6.35 4.21 5.90
N ASN A 45 5.53 3.34 5.30
CA ASN A 45 5.90 1.98 4.94
C ASN A 45 6.62 1.88 3.59
N LEU A 46 6.68 2.98 2.81
CA LEU A 46 7.33 3.01 1.51
C LEU A 46 8.84 3.19 1.62
N ASN A 47 9.59 2.26 1.03
CA ASN A 47 11.03 2.36 0.85
C ASN A 47 11.34 2.49 -0.65
N ILE A 48 11.85 3.65 -1.07
CA ILE A 48 12.11 3.93 -2.49
C ILE A 48 13.60 3.72 -2.78
N HIS A 49 13.90 2.78 -3.67
CA HIS A 49 15.23 2.42 -4.12
C HIS A 49 15.41 2.87 -5.57
N PHE A 50 16.48 3.62 -5.85
CA PHE A 50 16.78 4.08 -7.20
C PHE A 50 17.76 3.12 -7.86
N ALA A 51 17.30 2.42 -8.88
CA ALA A 51 18.07 1.49 -9.69
C ALA A 51 18.34 2.06 -11.08
N THR A 52 18.95 3.24 -11.11
CA THR A 52 19.22 4.01 -12.33
C THR A 52 20.73 4.12 -12.47
N ASP A 53 21.26 3.87 -13.67
CA ASP A 53 22.70 3.97 -13.92
C ASP A 53 23.19 5.42 -13.80
N GLU A 54 22.32 6.38 -14.17
CA GLU A 54 22.61 7.81 -14.05
C GLU A 54 22.49 8.32 -12.60
N LYS A 55 23.46 9.15 -12.20
CA LYS A 55 23.40 9.90 -10.94
C LYS A 55 22.36 11.02 -11.04
N LEU A 56 21.20 10.79 -10.46
CA LEU A 56 20.13 11.78 -10.44
C LEU A 56 20.45 13.00 -9.57
N ALA A 57 20.12 14.18 -10.10
CA ALA A 57 20.08 15.42 -9.33
C ALA A 57 19.04 15.33 -8.19
N TYR A 58 19.33 15.98 -7.06
CA TYR A 58 18.48 15.96 -5.87
C TYR A 58 17.03 16.36 -6.15
N ASN A 59 16.81 17.44 -6.91
CA ASN A 59 15.47 17.93 -7.24
C ASN A 59 14.68 16.91 -8.07
N THR A 60 15.34 16.25 -9.02
CA THR A 60 14.75 15.19 -9.83
C THR A 60 14.39 13.99 -8.96
N LYS A 61 15.29 13.57 -8.07
CA LYS A 61 15.05 12.48 -7.13
C LYS A 61 13.82 12.75 -6.26
N LYS A 62 13.75 13.94 -5.64
CA LYS A 62 12.63 14.36 -4.78
C LYS A 62 11.31 14.41 -5.55
N ARG A 63 11.33 14.88 -6.80
CA ARG A 63 10.13 14.88 -7.67
C ARG A 63 9.62 13.47 -7.93
N ILE A 64 10.52 12.53 -8.26
CA ILE A 64 10.16 11.13 -8.51
C ILE A 64 9.63 10.46 -7.24
N GLU A 65 10.28 10.67 -6.08
CA GLU A 65 9.78 10.14 -4.80
C GLU A 65 8.35 10.60 -4.52
N ASN A 66 8.03 11.86 -4.79
CA ASN A 66 6.68 12.38 -4.62
C ASN A 66 5.68 11.73 -5.58
N GLN A 67 6.07 11.54 -6.85
CA GLN A 67 5.23 10.84 -7.83
C GLN A 67 4.96 9.39 -7.43
N VAL A 68 5.97 8.68 -6.93
CA VAL A 68 5.81 7.31 -6.41
C VAL A 68 4.83 7.29 -5.24
N ARG A 69 4.97 8.20 -4.28
CA ARG A 69 4.07 8.32 -3.12
C ARG A 69 2.63 8.56 -3.55
N ILE A 70 2.40 9.44 -4.52
CA ILE A 70 1.06 9.71 -5.07
C ILE A 70 0.52 8.46 -5.76
N THR A 71 1.33 7.83 -6.63
CA THR A 71 0.93 6.65 -7.42
C THR A 71 0.49 5.48 -6.54
N LEU A 72 1.22 5.24 -5.44
CA LEU A 72 0.95 4.10 -4.55
C LEU A 72 0.01 4.43 -3.40
N SER A 73 -0.35 5.70 -3.18
CA SER A 73 -1.22 6.14 -2.07
C SER A 73 -2.55 5.39 -2.01
N SER A 74 -3.13 5.02 -3.15
CA SER A 74 -4.38 4.28 -3.26
C SER A 74 -4.25 2.78 -3.01
N ILE A 75 -3.03 2.24 -3.14
CA ILE A 75 -2.75 0.79 -3.02
C ILE A 75 -2.27 0.46 -1.61
N LEU A 76 -1.55 1.37 -0.95
CA LEU A 76 -1.01 1.16 0.40
C LEU A 76 -2.04 0.66 1.43
N PRO A 77 -3.29 1.19 1.48
CA PRO A 77 -4.27 0.72 2.45
C PRO A 77 -4.65 -0.76 2.30
N ARG A 78 -4.29 -1.42 1.19
CA ARG A 78 -4.51 -2.87 0.96
C ARG A 78 -3.51 -3.75 1.71
N PHE A 79 -2.43 -3.18 2.23
CA PHE A 79 -1.42 -3.90 2.99
C PHE A 79 -1.56 -3.64 4.49
N SER A 80 -1.06 -4.59 5.30
CA SER A 80 -1.00 -4.41 6.75
C SER A 80 0.02 -3.32 7.12
N ALA A 81 -0.20 -2.60 8.22
CA ALA A 81 0.77 -1.63 8.75
C ALA A 81 2.15 -2.23 9.07
N LYS A 82 2.24 -3.57 9.21
CA LYS A 82 3.51 -4.28 9.41
C LYS A 82 4.25 -4.60 8.11
N THR A 83 3.59 -4.50 6.96
CA THR A 83 4.18 -4.78 5.65
C THR A 83 5.05 -3.62 5.21
N LEU A 84 6.27 -3.93 4.76
CA LEU A 84 7.13 -2.97 4.08
C LEU A 84 6.84 -2.99 2.59
N VAL A 85 6.82 -1.81 1.96
CA VAL A 85 6.59 -1.69 0.52
C VAL A 85 7.85 -1.12 -0.11
N ASP A 86 8.67 -1.99 -0.68
CA ASP A 86 9.90 -1.62 -1.39
C ASP A 86 9.55 -1.28 -2.85
N VAL A 87 9.97 -0.11 -3.33
CA VAL A 87 9.74 0.36 -4.69
C VAL A 87 11.08 0.52 -5.39
N VAL A 88 11.29 -0.20 -6.48
CA VAL A 88 12.50 -0.10 -7.31
C VAL A 88 12.21 0.79 -8.51
N VAL A 89 12.71 2.02 -8.45
CA VAL A 89 12.60 3.02 -9.51
C VAL A 89 13.64 2.71 -10.60
N ASN A 90 13.20 2.64 -11.85
CA ASN A 90 14.04 2.23 -12.97
C ASN A 90 13.75 3.01 -14.27
N ASP A 91 14.69 2.92 -15.21
CA ASP A 91 14.63 3.48 -16.57
C ASP A 91 14.26 2.43 -17.62
N LEU A 92 13.46 1.45 -17.24
CA LEU A 92 12.92 0.51 -18.21
C LEU A 92 11.62 1.07 -18.77
N SER A 93 11.37 0.87 -20.07
CA SER A 93 10.05 1.19 -20.65
C SER A 93 8.94 0.40 -19.96
N VAL A 94 7.71 0.93 -20.00
CA VAL A 94 6.53 0.30 -19.40
C VAL A 94 6.34 -1.14 -19.88
N ASP A 95 6.58 -1.42 -21.16
CA ASP A 95 6.41 -2.76 -21.73
C ASP A 95 7.45 -3.76 -21.20
N VAL A 96 8.70 -3.30 -21.02
CA VAL A 96 9.76 -4.12 -20.42
C VAL A 96 9.45 -4.38 -18.95
N VAL A 97 9.00 -3.38 -18.19
CA VAL A 97 8.60 -3.59 -16.78
C VAL A 97 7.42 -4.56 -16.68
N ARG A 98 6.43 -4.46 -17.57
CA ARG A 98 5.29 -5.37 -17.60
C ARG A 98 5.72 -6.80 -17.93
N SER A 99 6.58 -6.99 -18.93
CA SER A 99 7.15 -8.30 -19.26
C SER A 99 7.93 -8.87 -18.08
N LEU A 100 8.86 -8.09 -17.53
CA LEU A 100 9.76 -8.52 -16.47
C LEU A 100 8.99 -8.91 -15.20
N SER A 101 8.05 -8.06 -14.75
CA SER A 101 7.21 -8.37 -13.58
C SER A 101 6.30 -9.59 -13.75
N GLY A 102 6.00 -9.99 -14.98
CA GLY A 102 5.23 -11.21 -15.26
C GLY A 102 6.06 -12.50 -15.16
N HIS A 103 7.38 -12.40 -15.20
CA HIS A 103 8.31 -13.54 -15.11
C HIS A 103 9.02 -13.61 -13.75
N ILE A 104 8.83 -12.64 -12.86
CA ILE A 104 9.43 -12.65 -11.53
C ILE A 104 8.37 -13.06 -10.52
N GLU A 105 8.70 -14.06 -9.71
CA GLU A 105 7.87 -14.50 -8.59
C GLU A 105 8.67 -14.49 -7.28
N ARG A 106 8.05 -14.08 -6.18
CA ARG A 106 8.67 -13.95 -4.85
C ARG A 106 9.23 -15.28 -4.33
N SER A 107 8.71 -16.39 -4.81
CA SER A 107 9.16 -17.77 -4.59
C SER A 107 10.54 -18.07 -5.18
N MET A 108 10.97 -17.31 -6.20
CA MET A 108 12.22 -17.54 -6.92
C MET A 108 13.44 -17.32 -6.03
N THR A 109 14.47 -18.11 -6.28
CA THR A 109 15.81 -17.90 -5.73
C THR A 109 16.50 -16.72 -6.43
N VAL A 110 17.59 -16.21 -5.84
CA VAL A 110 18.37 -15.12 -6.43
C VAL A 110 19.03 -15.55 -7.75
N ASP A 111 19.35 -16.83 -7.90
CA ASP A 111 19.96 -17.39 -9.11
C ASP A 111 18.94 -17.51 -10.26
N GLU A 112 17.73 -17.98 -9.96
CA GLU A 112 16.60 -17.98 -10.92
C GLU A 112 16.24 -16.56 -11.33
N LEU A 113 16.20 -15.63 -10.37
CA LEU A 113 16.01 -14.22 -10.63
C LEU A 113 17.10 -13.70 -11.58
N GLY A 114 18.37 -14.02 -11.34
CA GLY A 114 19.47 -13.67 -12.22
C GLY A 114 19.24 -14.17 -13.66
N SER A 115 18.82 -15.43 -13.79
CA SER A 115 18.54 -16.05 -15.09
C SER A 115 17.40 -15.36 -15.86
N VAL A 116 16.35 -14.90 -15.18
CA VAL A 116 15.27 -14.11 -15.78
C VAL A 116 15.80 -12.76 -16.29
N PHE A 117 16.64 -12.08 -15.50
CA PHE A 117 17.25 -10.81 -15.90
C PHE A 117 18.25 -10.96 -17.04
N ASP A 118 19.03 -12.04 -17.07
CA ASP A 118 19.95 -12.34 -18.16
C ASP A 118 19.17 -12.60 -19.45
N SER A 119 18.12 -13.42 -19.39
CA SER A 119 17.23 -13.68 -20.54
C SER A 119 16.59 -12.38 -21.07
N HIS A 120 16.10 -11.50 -20.19
CA HIS A 120 15.55 -10.20 -20.58
C HIS A 120 16.64 -9.25 -21.11
N SER A 121 17.87 -9.34 -20.62
CA SER A 121 18.99 -8.53 -21.10
C SER A 121 19.40 -8.90 -22.52
N GLU A 122 19.30 -10.18 -22.89
CA GLU A 122 19.52 -10.65 -24.26
C GLU A 122 18.40 -10.22 -25.20
N GLN A 123 17.14 -10.34 -24.77
CA GLN A 123 15.97 -9.90 -25.55
C GLN A 123 15.94 -8.39 -25.75
N PHE A 124 16.28 -7.63 -24.71
CA PHE A 124 16.26 -6.16 -24.70
C PHE A 124 17.66 -5.58 -24.57
N ASN A 125 18.52 -5.85 -25.55
CA ASN A 125 19.93 -5.45 -25.53
C ASN A 125 20.16 -3.94 -25.24
N LYS A 126 19.20 -3.08 -25.61
CA LYS A 126 19.25 -1.63 -25.32
C LYS A 126 19.15 -1.28 -23.83
N TYR A 127 18.58 -2.14 -23.00
CA TYR A 127 18.37 -1.94 -21.56
C TYR A 127 19.31 -2.77 -20.69
N LYS A 128 20.37 -3.36 -21.26
CA LYS A 128 21.25 -4.30 -20.55
C LYS A 128 21.89 -3.70 -19.29
N THR A 129 22.32 -2.43 -19.34
CA THR A 129 22.91 -1.75 -18.18
C THR A 129 21.87 -1.47 -17.12
N ASP A 130 20.69 -0.98 -17.51
CA ASP A 130 19.59 -0.70 -16.59
C ASP A 130 19.06 -1.95 -15.91
N LEU A 131 18.89 -3.04 -16.67
CA LEU A 131 18.46 -4.35 -16.15
C LEU A 131 19.44 -4.87 -15.09
N LYS A 132 20.76 -4.72 -15.30
CA LYS A 132 21.77 -5.08 -14.28
C LYS A 132 21.66 -4.24 -13.02
N SER A 133 21.42 -2.93 -13.15
CA SER A 133 21.22 -2.02 -12.01
C SER A 133 19.96 -2.36 -11.22
N VAL A 134 18.86 -2.69 -11.93
CA VAL A 134 17.61 -3.18 -11.33
C VAL A 134 17.86 -4.51 -10.61
N PHE A 135 18.48 -5.49 -11.26
CA PHE A 135 18.82 -6.77 -10.65
C PHE A 135 19.62 -6.59 -9.36
N LYS A 136 20.72 -5.84 -9.41
CA LYS A 136 21.57 -5.57 -8.23
C LYS A 136 20.78 -5.02 -7.05
N THR A 137 19.90 -4.05 -7.32
CA THR A 137 19.06 -3.41 -6.30
C THR A 137 18.02 -4.39 -5.77
N MET A 138 17.38 -5.13 -6.67
CA MET A 138 16.33 -6.07 -6.33
C MET A 138 16.86 -7.26 -5.52
N SER A 139 18.02 -7.80 -5.87
CA SER A 139 18.69 -8.89 -5.15
C SER A 139 18.99 -8.54 -3.69
N ALA A 140 19.28 -7.26 -3.39
CA ALA A 140 19.52 -6.79 -2.04
C ALA A 140 18.24 -6.75 -1.18
N ILE A 141 17.08 -6.47 -1.78
CA ILE A 141 15.79 -6.44 -1.09
C ILE A 141 15.03 -7.77 -1.16
N TYR A 142 15.39 -8.64 -2.10
CA TYR A 142 14.70 -9.90 -2.35
C TYR A 142 14.70 -10.86 -1.16
N LYS A 143 15.68 -10.74 -0.26
CA LYS A 143 15.75 -11.61 0.93
C LYS A 143 14.96 -11.07 2.13
N LYS A 144 14.40 -9.87 2.05
CA LYS A 144 13.64 -9.27 3.14
C LYS A 144 12.29 -9.99 3.28
N ALA A 145 12.05 -10.56 4.45
CA ALA A 145 10.75 -11.13 4.80
C ALA A 145 9.71 -10.01 4.98
N ASN A 146 8.44 -10.31 4.66
CA ASN A 146 7.29 -9.40 4.82
C ASN A 146 7.39 -8.07 4.04
N SER A 147 8.13 -8.06 2.93
CA SER A 147 8.14 -6.94 2.00
C SER A 147 7.47 -7.27 0.67
N VAL A 148 6.69 -6.31 0.17
CA VAL A 148 6.12 -6.32 -1.17
C VAL A 148 6.99 -5.45 -2.05
N ILE A 149 7.33 -5.94 -3.24
CA ILE A 149 8.22 -5.24 -4.16
C ILE A 149 7.41 -4.70 -5.34
N PHE A 150 7.58 -3.41 -5.63
CA PHE A 150 7.04 -2.75 -6.82
C PHE A 150 8.17 -2.35 -7.76
N LEU A 151 8.00 -2.60 -9.05
CA LEU A 151 8.81 -2.00 -10.09
C LEU A 151 8.13 -0.71 -10.57
N TYR A 152 8.84 0.41 -10.51
CA TYR A 152 8.33 1.71 -10.95
C TYR A 152 9.14 2.23 -12.14
N SER A 153 8.50 2.30 -13.32
CA SER A 153 9.07 2.95 -14.49
C SER A 153 8.89 4.47 -14.40
N ARG A 154 9.98 5.20 -14.64
CA ARG A 154 9.97 6.67 -14.72
C ARG A 154 9.46 7.21 -16.06
N TYR A 155 9.29 6.36 -17.07
CA TYR A 155 8.81 6.80 -18.38
C TYR A 155 7.32 7.17 -18.33
N GLY A 156 6.97 8.28 -18.96
CA GLY A 156 5.58 8.76 -19.07
C GLY A 156 5.03 9.31 -17.75
N SER A 157 3.80 8.91 -17.41
CA SER A 157 3.09 9.36 -16.19
C SER A 157 3.48 8.61 -14.92
N GLY A 158 4.47 7.71 -14.99
CA GLY A 158 4.79 6.77 -13.93
C GLY A 158 3.94 5.50 -14.05
N PHE A 159 4.60 4.34 -14.07
CA PHE A 159 3.95 3.03 -14.09
C PHE A 159 4.52 2.16 -12.99
N ALA A 160 3.65 1.73 -12.07
CA ALA A 160 4.01 0.84 -10.96
C ALA A 160 3.38 -0.55 -11.17
N ARG A 161 4.18 -1.60 -11.02
CA ARG A 161 3.69 -2.98 -11.04
C ARG A 161 4.25 -3.76 -9.87
N MET A 162 3.37 -4.46 -9.16
CA MET A 162 3.74 -5.34 -8.06
C MET A 162 4.31 -6.64 -8.61
N ILE A 163 5.38 -7.14 -8.00
CA ILE A 163 5.89 -8.50 -8.22
C ILE A 163 5.06 -9.44 -7.34
N SER A 164 4.58 -10.55 -7.90
CA SER A 164 3.79 -11.55 -7.17
C SER A 164 4.68 -12.49 -6.38
#